data_AF-A0AAW4L1W6-F1
#
_entry.id   AF-A0AAW4L1W6-F1
#
_cell.length_a   1.000
_cell.length_b   1.000
_cell.length_c   1.000
_cell.angle_alpha   90.00
_cell.angle_beta   90.00
_cell.angle_gamma   90.00
#
_symmetry.space_group_name_H-M   'P 1'
#
loop_
_entity.id
_entity.type
_entity.pdbx_description
1 polymer ?
#
loop_
_entity_poly.entity_id
_entity_poly.type
_entity_poly.pdbx_seq_one_letter_code
_entity_poly.pdbx_strand_id
1 'polypeptide(L)'
;MASFMFISFIVFIALPSVLWLYALADVIINEFQYFSTKAAWLVVLCFFPPIGTILYFLVGRSQRLTIKPVGKVVVFIIIMLPALMILGYLLFILGQFTLFPTPPETIRI
;
A
#
# COMPACT_ATOMS: atom_id res chain seq x y z
N MET A 1 -4.07 12.56 -19.20
CA MET A 1 -4.06 13.21 -17.86
C MET A 1 -4.48 12.26 -16.74
N ALA A 2 -5.68 11.65 -16.81
CA ALA A 2 -6.16 10.70 -15.79
C ALA A 2 -5.17 9.55 -15.48
N SER A 3 -4.55 8.98 -16.51
CA SER A 3 -3.57 7.90 -16.34
C SER A 3 -2.34 8.29 -15.53
N PHE A 4 -1.84 9.51 -15.73
CA PHE A 4 -0.72 10.04 -14.95
C PHE A 4 -1.09 10.22 -13.48
N MET A 5 -2.31 10.72 -13.20
CA MET A 5 -2.79 10.91 -11.82
C MET A 5 -2.91 9.56 -11.07
N PHE A 6 -3.38 8.52 -11.74
CA PHE A 6 -3.45 7.16 -11.18
C PHE A 6 -2.08 6.58 -10.87
N ILE A 7 -1.12 6.72 -11.80
CA ILE A 7 0.26 6.26 -11.58
C ILE A 7 0.88 6.98 -10.39
N SER A 8 0.72 8.31 -10.29
CA SER A 8 1.19 9.08 -9.14
C SER A 8 0.55 8.61 -7.84
N PHE A 9 -0.76 8.35 -7.81
CA PHE A 9 -1.45 7.83 -6.63
C PHE A 9 -0.87 6.48 -6.18
N ILE A 10 -0.61 5.56 -7.11
CA ILE A 10 -0.04 4.24 -6.79
C ILE A 10 1.36 4.39 -6.18
N VAL A 11 2.21 5.22 -6.79
CA VAL A 11 3.61 5.36 -6.38
C VAL A 11 3.74 6.09 -5.04
N PHE A 12 2.95 7.14 -4.81
CA PHE A 12 3.11 7.99 -3.62
C PHE A 12 2.23 7.57 -2.44
N ILE A 13 1.16 6.81 -2.67
CA ILE A 13 0.20 6.45 -1.62
C ILE A 13 0.09 4.93 -1.47
N ALA A 14 -0.28 4.21 -2.54
CA ALA A 14 -0.57 2.78 -2.43
C ALA A 14 0.67 1.97 -2.05
N LEU A 15 1.81 2.16 -2.74
CA LEU A 15 3.04 1.42 -2.45
C LEU A 15 3.62 1.72 -1.06
N PRO A 16 3.75 3.00 -0.62
CA PRO A 16 4.24 3.29 0.72
C PRO A 16 3.31 2.77 1.83
N SER A 17 1.99 2.74 1.58
CA SER A 17 1.03 2.20 2.55
C SER A 17 1.24 0.71 2.84
N VAL A 18 1.73 -0.07 1.87
CA VAL A 18 2.07 -1.50 2.08
C VAL A 18 3.17 -1.64 3.12
N LEU A 19 4.23 -0.85 3.01
CA LEU A 19 5.35 -0.86 3.95
C LEU A 19 4.92 -0.38 5.33
N TRP A 20 4.06 0.64 5.38
CA TRP A 20 3.51 1.16 6.63
C TRP A 20 2.63 0.14 7.35
N LEU A 21 1.68 -0.48 6.64
CA LEU A 21 0.81 -1.53 7.19
C LEU A 21 1.61 -2.74 7.63
N TYR A 22 2.66 -3.09 6.89
CA TYR A 22 3.58 -4.15 7.29
C TYR A 22 4.32 -3.78 8.58
N ALA A 23 4.84 -2.56 8.71
CA ALA A 23 5.52 -2.10 9.92
C ALA A 23 4.59 -2.11 11.14
N LEU A 24 3.34 -1.65 10.98
CA LEU A 24 2.31 -1.76 12.03
C LEU A 24 2.07 -3.21 12.46
N ALA A 25 1.90 -4.12 11.50
CA ALA A 25 1.72 -5.53 11.80
C ALA A 25 2.96 -6.13 12.50
N ASP A 26 4.18 -5.77 12.06
CA ASP A 26 5.45 -6.19 12.67
C ASP A 26 5.54 -5.73 14.13
N VAL A 27 5.14 -4.49 14.45
CA VAL A 27 5.09 -3.97 15.83
C VAL A 27 4.07 -4.71 16.69
N ILE A 28 2.87 -4.98 16.16
CA ILE A 28 1.80 -5.63 16.91
C ILE A 28 2.18 -7.08 17.26
N ILE A 29 2.72 -7.82 16.29
CA ILE A 29 3.03 -9.25 16.42
C ILE A 29 4.27 -9.49 17.28
N ASN A 30 5.27 -8.62 17.19
CA ASN A 30 6.51 -8.79 17.94
C ASN A 30 6.42 -8.24 19.37
N GLU A 31 7.22 -8.83 20.24
CA GLU A 31 7.37 -8.40 21.62
C GLU A 31 8.56 -7.46 21.74
N PHE A 32 8.48 -6.51 22.66
CA PHE A 32 9.49 -5.49 22.94
C PHE A 32 9.85 -5.56 24.42
N GLN A 33 11.06 -5.12 24.75
CA GLN A 33 11.57 -5.14 26.14
C GLN A 33 10.70 -4.32 27.09
N TYR A 34 10.19 -3.18 26.63
CA TYR A 34 9.32 -2.32 27.40
C TYR A 34 8.03 -2.05 26.64
N PHE A 35 6.90 -2.09 27.35
CA PHE A 35 5.59 -1.74 26.81
C PHE A 35 5.57 -0.30 26.26
N SER A 36 6.24 0.63 26.95
CA SER A 36 6.38 2.03 26.54
C SER A 36 7.04 2.15 25.15
N THR A 37 8.07 1.36 24.86
CA THR A 37 8.74 1.34 23.56
C THR A 37 7.79 0.86 22.45
N LYS A 38 7.04 -0.22 22.70
CA LYS A 38 6.03 -0.72 21.74
C LYS A 38 4.94 0.32 21.48
N ALA A 39 4.42 0.94 22.53
CA ALA A 39 3.41 1.99 22.43
C ALA A 39 3.93 3.22 21.67
N ALA A 40 5.17 3.65 21.93
CA ALA A 40 5.78 4.76 21.22
C ALA A 40 5.86 4.48 19.70
N TRP A 41 6.28 3.28 19.30
CA TRP A 41 6.32 2.91 17.88
C TRP A 41 4.93 2.88 17.24
N LEU A 42 3.91 2.37 17.94
CA LEU A 42 2.52 2.42 17.46
C LEU A 42 2.04 3.86 17.24
N VAL A 43 2.30 4.76 18.20
CA VAL A 43 1.94 6.18 18.09
C VAL A 43 2.67 6.83 16.91
N VAL A 44 3.98 6.64 16.80
CA VAL A 44 4.77 7.20 15.70
C VAL A 44 4.28 6.69 14.35
N LEU A 45 3.98 5.40 14.21
CA LEU A 45 3.45 4.83 12.96
C LEU A 45 2.04 5.33 12.64
N CYS A 46 1.17 5.55 13.63
CA CYS A 46 -0.19 6.04 13.39
C CYS A 46 -0.22 7.53 13.02
N PHE A 47 0.58 8.37 13.69
CA PHE A 47 0.55 9.83 13.49
C PHE A 47 1.52 10.33 12.42
N PHE A 48 2.59 9.58 12.13
CA PHE A 48 3.59 9.94 11.14
C PHE A 48 3.93 8.76 10.21
N PRO A 49 2.99 8.27 9.37
CA PRO A 49 3.19 7.03 8.61
C PRO A 49 4.46 6.98 7.75
N PRO A 50 4.80 7.99 6.91
CA PRO A 50 5.97 7.88 6.04
C PRO A 50 7.28 7.87 6.85
N ILE A 51 7.41 8.84 7.76
CA ILE A 51 8.61 9.04 8.59
C ILE A 51 8.75 7.90 9.60
N GLY A 52 7.67 7.57 10.29
CA GLY A 52 7.59 6.52 11.29
C GLY A 52 7.90 5.14 10.72
N THR A 53 7.45 4.84 9.50
CA THR A 53 7.78 3.59 8.81
C THR A 53 9.29 3.49 8.54
N ILE A 54 9.89 4.55 8.00
CA ILE A 54 11.33 4.60 7.73
C ILE A 54 12.12 4.42 9.04
N LEU A 55 11.78 5.21 10.08
CA LEU A 55 12.43 5.11 11.39
C LEU A 55 12.25 3.74 12.03
N TYR A 56 11.09 3.11 11.86
CA TYR A 56 10.84 1.77 12.38
C TYR A 56 11.77 0.73 11.73
N PHE A 57 11.91 0.75 10.40
CA PHE A 57 12.80 -0.19 9.72
C PHE A 57 14.28 0.04 10.03
N LEU A 58 14.70 1.30 10.24
CA LEU A 58 16.08 1.64 10.56
C LEU A 58 16.44 1.38 12.03
N VAL A 59 15.56 1.75 12.96
CA VAL A 59 15.85 1.76 14.40
C VAL A 59 14.86 0.89 15.18
N GLY A 60 13.57 0.98 14.91
CA GLY A 60 12.55 0.25 15.68
C GLY A 60 12.68 -1.27 15.62
N ARG A 61 13.13 -1.81 14.49
CA ARG A 61 13.32 -3.24 14.27
C ARG A 61 14.46 -3.88 15.06
N SER A 62 15.42 -3.11 15.56
CA SER A 62 16.46 -3.64 16.46
C SER A 62 16.00 -3.71 17.91
N GLN A 63 14.89 -3.05 18.25
CA GLN A 63 14.36 -2.95 19.62
C GLN A 63 13.35 -4.07 19.96
N ARG A 64 13.00 -4.91 18.99
CA ARG A 64 12.13 -6.08 19.20
C ARG A 64 12.93 -7.22 19.83
N LEU A 65 12.31 -7.91 20.79
CA LEU A 65 12.87 -9.09 21.44
C LEU A 65 12.65 -10.36 20.62
N THR A 66 11.56 -10.40 19.87
CA THR A 66 11.17 -11.58 19.08
C THR A 66 11.19 -11.24 17.59
N ILE A 67 11.55 -12.24 16.77
CA ILE A 67 11.53 -12.17 15.30
C ILE A 67 10.42 -13.10 14.80
N LYS A 68 9.17 -12.75 15.10
CA LYS A 68 7.98 -13.40 14.55
C LYS A 68 7.67 -12.75 13.19
N PRO A 69 7.70 -13.50 12.07
CA PRO A 69 7.33 -12.93 10.78
C PRO A 69 5.84 -12.57 10.76
N VAL A 70 5.51 -11.48 10.09
CA VAL A 70 4.11 -11.15 9.78
C VAL A 70 3.51 -12.33 9.00
N GLY A 71 2.38 -12.86 9.47
CA GLY A 71 1.77 -14.06 8.90
C GLY A 71 1.52 -13.91 7.39
N LYS A 72 1.78 -14.98 6.62
CA LYS A 72 1.67 -14.97 5.15
C LYS A 72 0.32 -14.45 4.66
N VAL A 73 -0.77 -14.79 5.35
CA VAL A 73 -2.12 -14.33 5.03
C VAL A 73 -2.25 -12.80 5.16
N VAL A 74 -1.71 -12.22 6.23
CA VAL A 74 -1.76 -10.76 6.44
C VAL A 74 -0.95 -10.04 5.35
N VAL A 75 0.26 -10.54 5.06
CA VAL A 75 1.08 -10.00 3.97
C VAL A 75 0.36 -10.10 2.63
N PHE A 76 -0.30 -11.24 2.36
CA PHE A 76 -1.08 -11.43 1.15
C PHE A 76 -2.23 -10.42 1.05
N ILE A 77 -2.98 -10.18 2.13
CA ILE A 77 -4.07 -9.19 2.17
C ILE A 77 -3.54 -7.78 1.87
N ILE A 78 -2.43 -7.38 2.52
CA ILE A 78 -1.84 -6.06 2.34
C ILE A 78 -1.39 -5.85 0.88
N ILE A 79 -0.82 -6.88 0.24
CA ILE A 79 -0.34 -6.81 -1.16
C ILE A 79 -1.49 -6.96 -2.17
N MET A 80 -2.51 -7.75 -1.85
CA MET A 80 -3.64 -8.00 -2.74
C MET A 80 -4.41 -6.71 -3.04
N LEU A 81 -4.52 -5.81 -2.07
CA LEU A 81 -5.27 -4.55 -2.19
C LEU A 81 -4.71 -3.62 -3.31
N PRO A 82 -3.42 -3.23 -3.31
CA PRO A 82 -2.84 -2.47 -4.41
C PRO A 82 -2.78 -3.29 -5.72
N ALA A 83 -2.55 -4.60 -5.65
CA ALA A 83 -2.53 -5.45 -6.84
C ALA A 83 -3.88 -5.49 -7.56
N LEU A 84 -4.98 -5.62 -6.81
CA LEU A 84 -6.34 -5.60 -7.34
C LEU A 84 -6.66 -4.24 -7.97
N MET A 85 -6.22 -3.15 -7.34
CA MET A 85 -6.40 -1.80 -7.85
C MET A 85 -5.66 -1.60 -9.18
N ILE A 86 -4.42 -2.10 -9.29
CA ILE A 86 -3.64 -2.08 -10.53
C ILE A 86 -4.32 -2.93 -11.61
N LEU A 87 -4.77 -4.14 -11.28
CA LEU A 87 -5.46 -5.02 -12.22
C LEU A 87 -6.74 -4.37 -12.76
N GLY A 88 -7.57 -3.80 -11.88
CA GLY A 88 -8.78 -3.08 -12.29
C GLY A 88 -8.50 -1.91 -13.22
N TYR A 89 -7.44 -1.14 -12.94
CA TYR A 89 -7.01 -0.05 -13.80
C TYR A 89 -6.49 -0.55 -15.18
N LEU A 90 -5.75 -1.65 -15.22
CA LEU A 90 -5.30 -2.26 -16.48
C LEU A 90 -6.49 -2.76 -17.31
N LEU A 91 -7.46 -3.43 -16.69
CA LEU A 91 -8.68 -3.86 -17.36
C LEU A 91 -9.49 -2.68 -17.89
N PHE A 92 -9.56 -1.58 -17.13
CA PHE A 92 -10.22 -0.36 -17.58
C PHE A 92 -9.55 0.21 -18.85
N ILE A 93 -8.22 0.30 -18.88
CA ILE A 93 -7.48 0.74 -20.09
C ILE A 93 -7.75 -0.19 -21.28
N LEU A 94 -7.72 -1.51 -21.06
CA LEU A 94 -7.97 -2.50 -22.12
C LEU A 94 -9.42 -2.44 -22.64
N GLY A 95 -10.40 -2.20 -21.76
CA GLY A 95 -11.80 -2.06 -22.12
C GLY A 95 -12.11 -0.82 -22.96
N GLN A 96 -11.26 0.21 -22.92
CA GLN A 96 -11.40 1.39 -23.79
C GLN A 96 -10.95 1.12 -25.24
N PHE A 97 -10.29 -0.01 -25.51
CA PHE A 97 -9.62 -0.18 -26.79
C PHE A 97 -10.53 -0.55 -27.98
N THR A 98 -11.75 -1.09 -27.80
CA THR A 98 -12.67 -1.40 -28.94
C THR A 98 -14.13 -1.72 -28.54
N LEU A 99 -14.99 -0.77 -28.19
CA LEU A 99 -16.45 -1.08 -28.03
C LEU A 99 -17.45 -0.10 -28.67
N PHE A 100 -17.02 1.09 -29.09
CA PHE A 100 -17.88 1.97 -29.86
C PHE A 100 -17.21 2.25 -31.20
N PRO A 101 -17.61 1.57 -32.29
CA PRO A 101 -17.26 2.05 -33.62
C PRO A 101 -17.78 3.49 -33.73
N THR A 102 -16.94 4.43 -34.15
CA THR A 102 -17.40 5.77 -34.50
C THR A 102 -18.52 5.62 -35.53
N PRO A 103 -19.73 6.12 -35.27
CA PRO A 103 -20.80 6.03 -36.27
C PRO A 103 -20.31 6.70 -37.56
N PRO A 104 -20.52 6.07 -38.72
CA PRO A 104 -20.01 6.57 -39.98
C PRO A 104 -20.51 7.99 -40.24
N GLU A 105 -19.62 8.82 -40.77
CA GLU A 105 -19.82 10.26 -40.97
C GLU A 105 -20.95 10.59 -41.96
N THR A 106 -21.50 9.57 -42.64
CA THR A 106 -22.64 9.64 -43.56
C THR A 106 -23.98 9.93 -42.89
N ILE A 107 -24.08 9.87 -41.56
CA ILE A 107 -25.26 10.25 -40.77
C ILE A 107 -24.97 11.57 -40.05
N ARG A 108 -24.56 12.59 -40.79
CA ARG A 108 -24.65 14.00 -40.35
C ARG A 108 -25.40 14.75 -41.45
N ILE A 109 -26.72 14.75 -41.36
CA ILE A 109 -27.63 15.61 -42.12
C ILE A 109 -28.34 16.49 -41.11
#